data_AF-A0A846F6F1-F1
#
_entry.id   AF-A0A846F6F1-F1
#
_cell.length_a   1.000
_cell.length_b   1.000
_cell.length_c   1.000
_cell.angle_alpha   90.00
_cell.angle_beta   90.00
_cell.angle_gamma   90.00
#
_symmetry.space_group_name_H-M   'P 1'
#
loop_
_entity.id
_entity.type
_entity.pdbx_description
1 polymer ?
#
loop_
_entity_poly.entity_id
_entity_poly.type
_entity_poly.pdbx_seq_one_letter_code
_entity_poly.pdbx_strand_id
1 'polypeptide(L)'
;MTPIGSGRKWKSEVVEHQDPQTGARIRQLTNYRGHSGHLYFTYPGWYQDSRKLLFSSDREGRNNLFNVDLVDGEITQLTNFPELEMETNNGFQRTILHPNHHEAYFHRGREIIAFDLEKLSHRTLFRIPEGYVPSHVDISADGSVLCTSISEDRPERASNLLHAQYSFHSYHDSKPHSQILEIPISGGQERLLFEDQRWISHVNTSPTQADLLTY
;
A
#
# COMPACT_ATOMS: atom_id res chain seq x y z
N MET A 1 4.74 -27.49 -14.76
CA MET A 1 3.59 -26.83 -14.11
C MET A 1 3.97 -25.39 -13.85
N THR A 2 3.19 -24.43 -14.35
CA THR A 2 3.36 -23.01 -13.98
C THR A 2 3.10 -22.88 -12.47
N PRO A 3 3.94 -22.21 -11.69
CA PRO A 3 3.66 -21.99 -10.27
C PRO A 3 2.29 -21.32 -10.12
N ILE A 4 1.41 -21.92 -9.32
CA ILE A 4 0.20 -21.24 -8.84
C ILE A 4 0.66 -20.32 -7.71
N GLY A 5 0.64 -19.01 -7.93
CA GLY A 5 0.97 -18.01 -6.92
C GLY A 5 2.10 -17.07 -7.31
N SER A 6 2.86 -16.62 -6.31
CA SER A 6 3.99 -15.70 -6.47
C SER A 6 4.99 -16.19 -7.52
N GLY A 7 5.39 -15.29 -8.42
CA GLY A 7 6.30 -15.55 -9.53
C GLY A 7 5.60 -15.99 -10.82
N ARG A 8 4.28 -16.19 -10.82
CA ARG A 8 3.53 -16.49 -12.04
C ARG A 8 3.62 -15.34 -13.04
N LYS A 9 3.95 -15.67 -14.28
CA LYS A 9 4.07 -14.73 -15.39
C LYS A 9 2.88 -14.81 -16.34
N TRP A 10 2.54 -13.67 -16.90
CA TRP A 10 1.49 -13.45 -17.88
C TRP A 10 2.08 -12.73 -19.08
N LYS A 11 1.58 -13.07 -20.27
CA LYS A 11 1.97 -12.38 -21.49
C LYS A 11 1.52 -10.92 -21.43
N SER A 12 2.17 -10.10 -22.25
CA SER A 12 1.79 -8.71 -22.43
C SER A 12 0.31 -8.54 -22.77
N GLU A 13 -0.34 -7.66 -22.03
CA GLU A 13 -1.71 -7.19 -22.25
C GLU A 13 -1.73 -5.80 -22.88
N VAL A 14 -0.55 -5.29 -23.26
CA VAL A 14 -0.38 -3.92 -23.71
C VAL A 14 -1.17 -3.67 -24.99
N VAL A 15 -1.99 -2.62 -24.96
CA VAL A 15 -2.65 -2.09 -26.15
C VAL A 15 -2.38 -0.60 -26.23
N GLU A 16 -2.15 -0.11 -27.45
CA GLU A 16 -1.93 1.30 -27.70
C GLU A 16 -3.11 1.90 -28.45
N HIS A 17 -3.50 3.09 -28.01
CA HIS A 17 -4.56 3.87 -28.60
C HIS A 17 -4.11 5.31 -28.76
N GLN A 18 -4.82 6.06 -29.60
CA GLN A 18 -4.67 7.50 -29.69
C GLN A 18 -5.94 8.15 -29.17
N ASP A 19 -5.81 9.10 -28.27
CA ASP A 19 -6.93 9.91 -27.82
C ASP A 19 -7.46 10.73 -29.00
N PRO A 20 -8.73 10.59 -29.40
CA PRO A 20 -9.25 11.21 -30.61
C PRO A 20 -9.41 12.74 -30.50
N GLN A 21 -9.42 13.30 -29.29
CA GLN A 21 -9.58 14.74 -29.09
C GLN A 21 -8.25 15.48 -29.04
N THR A 22 -7.26 14.90 -28.35
CA THR A 22 -5.97 15.51 -28.05
C THR A 22 -4.84 14.96 -28.91
N GLY A 23 -5.04 13.80 -29.54
CA GLY A 23 -3.99 13.08 -30.27
C GLY A 23 -2.96 12.40 -29.37
N ALA A 24 -3.14 12.44 -28.04
CA ALA A 24 -2.21 11.83 -27.09
C ALA A 24 -2.13 10.31 -27.28
N ARG A 25 -0.92 9.76 -27.22
CA ARG A 25 -0.70 8.30 -27.22
C ARG A 25 -1.05 7.74 -25.85
N ILE A 26 -1.99 6.81 -25.80
CA ILE A 26 -2.40 6.09 -24.61
C ILE A 26 -1.84 4.67 -24.69
N ARG A 27 -1.14 4.24 -23.64
CA ARG A 27 -0.66 2.86 -23.49
C ARG A 27 -1.42 2.21 -22.32
N GLN A 28 -2.37 1.33 -22.64
CA GLN A 28 -3.08 0.53 -21.65
C GLN A 28 -2.21 -0.68 -21.28
N LEU A 29 -1.91 -0.86 -19.99
CA LEU A 29 -0.99 -1.91 -19.52
C LEU A 29 -1.69 -3.24 -19.15
N THR A 30 -3.00 -3.19 -18.91
CA THR A 30 -3.79 -4.34 -18.44
C THR A 30 -5.13 -4.40 -19.18
N ASN A 31 -5.56 -5.60 -19.58
CA ASN A 31 -6.84 -5.88 -20.23
C ASN A 31 -7.56 -7.13 -19.67
N TYR A 32 -7.04 -7.74 -18.60
CA TYR A 32 -7.65 -8.88 -17.93
C TYR A 32 -9.08 -8.57 -17.46
N ARG A 33 -9.96 -9.58 -17.50
CA ARG A 33 -11.35 -9.50 -17.03
C ARG A 33 -11.42 -9.53 -15.49
N GLY A 34 -10.99 -8.45 -14.85
CA GLY A 34 -11.02 -8.22 -13.41
C GLY A 34 -10.58 -6.79 -13.10
N HIS A 35 -10.55 -6.40 -11.83
CA HIS A 35 -10.05 -5.08 -11.47
C HIS A 35 -8.51 -5.09 -11.42
N SER A 36 -7.93 -4.02 -11.97
CA SER A 36 -6.53 -3.67 -11.81
C SER A 36 -6.47 -2.19 -11.44
N GLY A 37 -5.63 -1.84 -10.48
CA GLY A 37 -5.52 -0.47 -9.98
C GLY A 37 -4.08 -0.14 -9.65
N HIS A 38 -3.64 1.06 -10.03
CA HIS A 38 -2.36 1.61 -9.62
C HIS A 38 -2.31 1.79 -8.10
N LEU A 39 -1.10 1.99 -7.57
CA LEU A 39 -0.92 2.41 -6.18
C LEU A 39 -1.53 3.81 -5.96
N TYR A 40 -1.74 4.18 -4.70
CA TYR A 40 -2.23 5.49 -4.32
C TYR A 40 -1.33 6.57 -4.92
N PHE A 41 -1.92 7.69 -5.36
CA PHE A 41 -1.22 8.64 -6.25
C PHE A 41 -0.02 9.35 -5.61
N THR A 42 0.10 9.34 -4.27
CA THR A 42 1.30 9.83 -3.56
C THR A 42 2.38 8.76 -3.36
N TYR A 43 2.13 7.51 -3.75
CA TYR A 43 3.05 6.38 -3.58
C TYR A 43 3.53 5.90 -4.96
N PRO A 44 4.76 6.25 -5.37
CA PRO A 44 5.29 5.81 -6.66
C PRO A 44 5.45 4.29 -6.66
N GLY A 45 4.82 3.62 -7.62
CA GLY A 45 4.97 2.17 -7.82
C GLY A 45 6.12 1.78 -8.75
N TRP A 46 6.97 2.74 -9.15
CA TRP A 46 8.05 2.50 -10.10
C TRP A 46 9.28 1.93 -9.39
N TYR A 47 9.87 0.86 -9.92
CA TYR A 47 11.10 0.27 -9.40
C TYR A 47 11.96 -0.32 -10.53
N GLN A 48 13.21 -0.67 -10.22
CA GLN A 48 14.23 -1.07 -11.20
C GLN A 48 14.41 0.00 -12.28
N ASP A 49 14.86 1.19 -11.89
CA ASP A 49 15.14 2.32 -12.79
C ASP A 49 13.96 2.66 -13.72
N SER A 50 12.75 2.71 -13.15
CA SER A 50 11.50 2.96 -13.87
C SER A 50 11.17 1.94 -14.97
N ARG A 51 11.83 0.78 -15.00
CA ARG A 51 11.50 -0.32 -15.93
C ARG A 51 10.23 -1.05 -15.53
N LYS A 52 9.95 -1.17 -14.24
CA LYS A 52 8.80 -1.92 -13.74
C LYS A 52 7.86 -1.03 -12.95
N LEU A 53 6.57 -1.34 -13.07
CA LEU A 53 5.50 -0.65 -12.34
C LEU A 53 4.69 -1.65 -11.52
N LEU A 54 4.57 -1.39 -10.21
CA LEU A 54 3.68 -2.11 -9.31
C LEU A 54 2.22 -1.72 -9.52
N PHE A 55 1.33 -2.70 -9.40
CA PHE A 55 -0.11 -2.48 -9.40
C PHE A 55 -0.83 -3.60 -8.64
N SER A 56 -2.02 -3.29 -8.14
CA SER A 56 -2.93 -4.28 -7.53
C SER A 56 -3.83 -4.89 -8.59
N SER A 57 -4.16 -6.17 -8.47
CA SER A 57 -5.16 -6.79 -9.35
C SER A 57 -5.87 -7.97 -8.72
N ASP A 58 -7.14 -8.15 -9.11
CA ASP A 58 -8.02 -9.25 -8.69
C ASP A 58 -7.94 -10.45 -9.66
N ARG A 59 -6.89 -10.51 -10.48
CA ARG A 59 -6.60 -11.66 -11.34
C ARG A 59 -6.62 -12.95 -10.51
N GLU A 60 -7.22 -13.99 -11.08
CA GLU A 60 -7.46 -15.27 -10.38
C GLU A 60 -8.42 -15.15 -9.17
N GLY A 61 -9.22 -14.09 -9.10
CA GLY A 61 -10.31 -13.94 -8.15
C GLY A 61 -9.89 -13.44 -6.76
N ARG A 62 -8.67 -12.93 -6.59
CA ARG A 62 -8.18 -12.37 -5.32
C ARG A 62 -7.25 -11.20 -5.54
N ASN A 63 -7.41 -10.13 -4.75
CA ASN A 63 -6.54 -8.97 -4.81
C ASN A 63 -5.10 -9.34 -4.40
N ASN A 64 -4.15 -9.14 -5.30
CA ASN A 64 -2.72 -9.37 -5.08
C ASN A 64 -1.89 -8.23 -5.69
N LEU A 65 -0.62 -8.14 -5.28
CA LEU A 65 0.36 -7.25 -5.87
C LEU A 65 0.98 -7.90 -7.11
N PHE A 66 1.08 -7.12 -8.18
CA PHE A 66 1.68 -7.50 -9.45
C PHE A 66 2.69 -6.42 -9.87
N ASN A 67 3.54 -6.77 -10.82
CA ASN A 67 4.27 -5.79 -11.61
C ASN A 67 4.08 -6.02 -13.10
N VAL A 68 4.27 -4.96 -13.89
CA VAL A 68 4.44 -5.02 -15.34
C VAL A 68 5.84 -4.53 -15.70
N ASP A 69 6.53 -5.27 -16.56
CA ASP A 69 7.75 -4.81 -17.22
C ASP A 69 7.37 -3.90 -18.39
N LEU A 70 7.81 -2.65 -18.37
CA LEU A 70 7.41 -1.67 -19.37
C LEU A 70 8.10 -1.87 -20.71
N VAL A 71 9.15 -2.70 -20.80
CA VAL A 71 9.87 -2.97 -22.04
C VAL A 71 9.06 -3.91 -22.93
N ASP A 72 8.66 -5.07 -22.41
CA ASP A 72 7.96 -6.11 -23.16
C ASP A 72 6.47 -6.25 -22.78
N GLY A 73 6.06 -5.64 -21.66
CA GLY A 73 4.71 -5.74 -21.12
C GLY A 73 4.46 -7.02 -20.33
N GLU A 74 5.46 -7.87 -20.08
CA GLU A 74 5.30 -9.08 -19.25
C GLU A 74 4.79 -8.69 -17.86
N ILE A 75 3.80 -9.42 -17.37
CA ILE A 75 3.23 -9.18 -16.05
C ILE A 75 3.58 -10.32 -15.12
N THR A 76 4.11 -10.00 -13.95
CA THR A 76 4.41 -10.98 -12.90
C THR A 76 3.53 -10.77 -11.68
N GLN A 77 2.89 -11.84 -11.20
CA GLN A 77 2.23 -11.87 -9.91
C GLN A 77 3.28 -11.95 -8.80
N LEU A 78 3.35 -10.93 -7.94
CA LEU A 78 4.36 -10.86 -6.88
C LEU A 78 3.88 -11.59 -5.62
N THR A 79 2.61 -11.42 -5.25
CA THR A 79 2.05 -12.00 -4.03
C THR A 79 0.98 -13.04 -4.32
N ASN A 80 0.74 -13.91 -3.35
CA ASN A 80 -0.38 -14.85 -3.34
C ASN A 80 -0.94 -15.01 -1.93
N PHE A 81 -1.48 -13.93 -1.38
CA PHE A 81 -2.07 -13.96 -0.06
C PHE A 81 -3.52 -14.50 -0.09
N PRO A 82 -4.00 -15.13 1.00
CA PRO A 82 -5.41 -15.43 1.14
C PRO A 82 -6.23 -14.14 1.22
N GLU A 83 -7.51 -14.23 0.85
CA GLU A 83 -8.45 -13.14 1.07
C GLU A 83 -8.60 -12.86 2.57
N LEU A 84 -8.75 -11.60 2.96
CA LEU A 84 -9.01 -11.22 4.34
C LEU A 84 -10.51 -10.95 4.48
N GLU A 85 -11.11 -11.44 5.56
CA GLU A 85 -12.52 -11.18 5.88
C GLU A 85 -12.78 -9.68 6.11
N MET A 86 -11.77 -8.95 6.58
CA MET A 86 -11.81 -7.51 6.78
C MET A 86 -10.81 -6.83 5.85
N GLU A 87 -11.26 -6.49 4.64
CA GLU A 87 -10.52 -5.54 3.82
C GLU A 87 -10.64 -4.15 4.45
N THR A 88 -9.61 -3.71 5.16
CA THR A 88 -9.43 -2.29 5.48
C THR A 88 -9.15 -1.57 4.17
N ASN A 89 -10.23 -1.15 3.49
CA ASN A 89 -10.30 -0.22 2.35
C ASN A 89 -8.96 0.05 1.64
N ASN A 90 -8.75 -0.60 0.49
CA ASN A 90 -7.77 -0.31 -0.59
C ASN A 90 -6.71 -1.39 -0.89
N GLY A 91 -6.76 -2.59 -0.29
CA GLY A 91 -5.88 -3.72 -0.65
C GLY A 91 -4.40 -3.34 -0.78
N PHE A 92 -3.77 -3.68 -1.91
CA PHE A 92 -2.36 -3.34 -2.20
C PHE A 92 -2.13 -1.89 -2.68
N GLN A 93 -3.16 -1.05 -2.82
CA GLN A 93 -2.98 0.31 -3.37
C GLN A 93 -2.15 1.20 -2.45
N ARG A 94 -2.11 0.93 -1.13
CA ARG A 94 -1.28 1.66 -0.17
C ARG A 94 0.13 1.08 0.00
N THR A 95 0.59 0.31 -0.99
CA THR A 95 1.96 -0.17 -0.99
C THR A 95 2.92 1.00 -1.16
N ILE A 96 3.97 1.03 -0.35
CA ILE A 96 5.09 1.96 -0.48
C ILE A 96 6.37 1.18 -0.80
N LEU A 97 7.29 1.81 -1.53
CA LEU A 97 8.57 1.21 -1.91
C LEU A 97 9.70 1.74 -1.03
N HIS A 98 10.69 0.89 -0.73
CA HIS A 98 11.94 1.36 -0.18
C HIS A 98 12.65 2.28 -1.20
N PRO A 99 13.18 3.45 -0.80
CA PRO A 99 13.76 4.42 -1.74
C PRO A 99 14.94 3.87 -2.55
N ASN A 100 15.71 2.96 -1.94
CA ASN A 100 16.97 2.46 -2.51
C ASN A 100 17.03 0.94 -2.71
N HIS A 101 16.02 0.18 -2.26
CA HIS A 101 16.08 -1.29 -2.21
C HIS A 101 14.84 -1.88 -2.89
N HIS A 102 14.92 -3.11 -3.38
CA HIS A 102 13.79 -3.82 -3.99
C HIS A 102 12.86 -4.44 -2.94
N GLU A 103 12.38 -3.62 -2.00
CA GLU A 103 11.47 -4.01 -0.94
C GLU A 103 10.21 -3.13 -0.96
N ALA A 104 9.05 -3.74 -0.75
CA ALA A 104 7.75 -3.09 -0.69
C ALA A 104 7.12 -3.28 0.68
N TYR A 105 6.39 -2.29 1.17
CA TYR A 105 5.71 -2.33 2.47
C TYR A 105 4.22 -2.07 2.30
N PHE A 106 3.39 -2.88 2.96
CA PHE A 106 1.94 -2.75 2.91
C PHE A 106 1.29 -3.41 4.13
N HIS A 107 0.05 -3.00 4.41
CA HIS A 107 -0.75 -3.61 5.45
C HIS A 107 -1.39 -4.94 4.99
N ARG A 108 -1.46 -5.91 5.90
CA ARG A 108 -2.26 -7.13 5.80
C ARG A 108 -2.99 -7.33 7.11
N GLY A 109 -4.26 -6.92 7.16
CA GLY A 109 -5.01 -6.87 8.41
C GLY A 109 -4.33 -5.91 9.40
N ARG A 110 -3.96 -6.42 10.58
CA ARG A 110 -3.22 -5.65 11.61
C ARG A 110 -1.71 -5.66 11.43
N GLU A 111 -1.18 -6.31 10.40
CA GLU A 111 0.25 -6.46 10.22
C GLU A 111 0.77 -5.49 9.16
N ILE A 112 1.97 -4.93 9.39
CA ILE A 112 2.78 -4.28 8.36
C ILE A 112 3.77 -5.32 7.86
N ILE A 113 3.71 -5.59 6.57
CA ILE A 113 4.53 -6.58 5.88
C ILE A 113 5.65 -5.86 5.13
N ALA A 114 6.87 -6.36 5.26
CA ALA A 114 7.98 -6.09 4.34
C ALA A 114 8.07 -7.24 3.33
N PHE A 115 8.03 -6.91 2.04
CA PHE A 115 8.01 -7.86 0.94
C PHE A 115 9.21 -7.64 0.01
N ASP A 116 10.06 -8.65 -0.13
CA ASP A 116 11.21 -8.65 -1.05
C ASP A 116 10.71 -8.94 -2.48
N LEU A 117 10.86 -7.95 -3.37
CA LEU A 117 10.34 -8.00 -4.74
C LEU A 117 11.13 -8.94 -5.65
N GLU A 118 12.33 -9.36 -5.25
CA GLU A 118 13.18 -10.28 -6.02
C GLU A 118 13.03 -11.71 -5.52
N LYS A 119 13.12 -11.91 -4.21
CA LYS A 119 13.02 -13.23 -3.57
C LYS A 119 11.58 -13.71 -3.44
N LEU A 120 10.61 -12.81 -3.63
CA LEU A 120 9.18 -13.08 -3.49
C LEU A 120 8.82 -13.67 -2.12
N SER A 121 9.46 -13.13 -1.10
CA SER A 121 9.29 -13.54 0.30
C SER A 121 8.93 -12.33 1.16
N HIS A 122 8.43 -12.58 2.36
CA HIS A 122 8.01 -11.51 3.24
C HIS A 122 8.34 -11.79 4.70
N ARG A 123 8.37 -10.73 5.49
CA ARG A 123 8.41 -10.77 6.96
C ARG A 123 7.44 -9.74 7.53
N THR A 124 6.90 -10.04 8.71
CA THR A 124 6.11 -9.07 9.48
C THR A 124 7.07 -8.12 10.19
N LEU A 125 6.93 -6.81 9.95
CA LEU A 125 7.72 -5.78 10.64
C LEU A 125 7.06 -5.35 11.95
N PHE A 126 5.75 -5.19 11.92
CA PHE A 126 4.99 -4.65 13.04
C PHE A 126 3.58 -5.21 13.05
N ARG A 127 3.03 -5.38 14.25
CA ARG A 127 1.63 -5.77 14.46
C ARG A 127 0.95 -4.71 15.29
N ILE A 128 -0.09 -4.12 14.73
CA ILE A 128 -0.91 -3.10 15.37
C ILE A 128 -1.59 -3.70 16.60
N PRO A 129 -1.53 -3.01 17.76
CA PRO A 129 -2.18 -3.46 18.99
C PRO A 129 -3.68 -3.72 18.81
N GLU A 130 -4.24 -4.60 19.64
CA GLU A 130 -5.68 -4.81 19.67
C GLU A 130 -6.42 -3.55 20.13
N GLY A 131 -7.62 -3.34 19.60
CA GLY A 131 -8.39 -2.11 19.81
C GLY A 131 -7.90 -0.92 19.01
N TYR A 132 -6.91 -1.10 18.12
CA TYR A 132 -6.46 -0.07 17.17
C TYR A 132 -6.60 -0.53 15.74
N VAL A 133 -6.77 0.45 14.86
CA VAL A 133 -6.92 0.28 13.43
C VAL A 133 -5.87 1.12 12.69
N PRO A 134 -5.27 0.57 11.61
CA PRO A 134 -4.26 1.28 10.84
C PRO A 134 -4.81 2.52 10.15
N SER A 135 -3.90 3.46 9.93
CA SER A 135 -3.97 4.45 8.86
C SER A 135 -2.99 4.08 7.74
N HIS A 136 -2.48 5.07 7.02
CA HIS A 136 -1.42 4.88 6.05
C HIS A 136 -0.07 4.63 6.73
N VAL A 137 0.84 4.00 5.99
CA VAL A 137 2.26 3.88 6.33
C VAL A 137 3.05 4.68 5.30
N ASP A 138 4.10 5.35 5.74
CA ASP A 138 5.06 6.05 4.89
C ASP A 138 6.50 5.72 5.34
N ILE A 139 7.49 6.06 4.53
CA ILE A 139 8.89 5.69 4.77
C ILE A 139 9.80 6.90 4.83
N SER A 140 10.75 6.93 5.77
CA SER A 140 11.73 8.01 5.86
C SER A 140 12.58 8.14 4.59
N ALA A 141 13.05 9.35 4.29
CA ALA A 141 13.86 9.64 3.10
C ALA A 141 15.10 8.72 2.94
N ASP A 142 15.70 8.31 4.05
CA ASP A 142 16.87 7.42 4.08
C ASP A 142 16.51 5.92 4.04
N GLY A 143 15.22 5.58 4.13
CA GLY A 143 14.72 4.21 4.14
C GLY A 143 14.98 3.45 5.44
N SER A 144 15.33 4.13 6.54
CA SER A 144 15.66 3.45 7.80
C SER A 144 14.44 3.05 8.64
N VAL A 145 13.34 3.81 8.54
CA VAL A 145 12.15 3.61 9.37
C VAL A 145 10.86 3.77 8.57
N LEU A 146 9.83 3.03 8.98
CA LEU A 146 8.44 3.28 8.56
C LEU A 146 7.74 4.13 9.62
N CYS A 147 6.94 5.09 9.19
CA CYS A 147 6.06 5.86 10.05
C CYS A 147 4.61 5.49 9.76
N THR A 148 3.81 5.24 10.80
CA THR A 148 2.38 4.97 10.65
C THR A 148 1.59 5.66 11.75
N SER A 149 0.34 6.00 11.48
CA SER A 149 -0.61 6.38 12.53
C SER A 149 -1.59 5.24 12.79
N ILE A 150 -1.93 5.06 14.06
CA ILE A 150 -2.98 4.16 14.51
C ILE A 150 -3.98 4.94 15.36
N SER A 151 -5.25 4.54 15.31
CA SER A 151 -6.31 5.15 16.12
C SER A 151 -7.15 4.06 16.75
N GLU A 152 -7.74 4.34 17.91
CA GLU A 152 -8.68 3.44 18.55
C GLU A 152 -9.80 3.04 17.60
N ASP A 153 -10.07 1.74 17.55
CA ASP A 153 -11.21 1.18 16.85
C ASP A 153 -12.47 1.43 17.70
N ARG A 154 -13.36 2.26 17.19
CA ARG A 154 -14.57 2.68 17.91
C ARG A 154 -15.80 2.51 17.02
N PRO A 155 -16.98 2.25 17.61
CA PRO A 155 -18.23 2.05 16.87
C PRO A 155 -18.61 3.22 15.94
N GLU A 156 -18.18 4.44 16.29
CA GLU A 156 -18.46 5.66 15.54
C GLU A 156 -17.66 5.75 14.23
N ARG A 157 -16.63 4.92 14.03
CA ARG A 157 -15.83 4.89 12.80
C ARG A 157 -16.66 4.24 11.68
N ALA A 158 -16.94 4.97 10.59
CA ALA A 158 -17.59 4.33 9.45
C ALA A 158 -16.68 3.29 8.81
N SER A 159 -17.32 2.17 8.44
CA SER A 159 -16.75 1.13 7.61
C SER A 159 -16.91 1.39 6.11
N ASN A 160 -17.70 2.38 5.66
CA ASN A 160 -17.93 2.65 4.24
C ASN A 160 -18.15 4.13 3.88
N LEU A 161 -17.84 4.47 2.61
CA LEU A 161 -17.92 5.82 2.05
C LEU A 161 -19.33 6.44 2.09
N LEU A 162 -20.37 5.59 2.10
CA LEU A 162 -21.77 6.03 2.16
C LEU A 162 -22.13 6.68 3.50
N HIS A 163 -21.52 6.21 4.60
CA HIS A 163 -21.72 6.77 5.95
C HIS A 163 -20.59 7.69 6.40
N ALA A 164 -19.50 7.77 5.62
CA ALA A 164 -18.28 8.50 5.96
C ALA A 164 -18.56 9.95 6.41
N GLN A 165 -19.43 10.68 5.71
CA GLN A 165 -19.75 12.08 6.03
C GLN A 165 -20.40 12.26 7.41
N TYR A 166 -21.24 11.32 7.83
CA TYR A 166 -21.88 11.34 9.15
C TYR A 166 -20.97 10.77 10.24
N SER A 167 -20.17 9.77 9.91
CA SER A 167 -19.27 9.12 10.85
C SER A 167 -18.03 9.92 11.20
N PHE A 168 -17.55 10.78 10.29
CA PHE A 168 -16.32 11.53 10.56
C PHE A 168 -16.50 12.48 11.74
N HIS A 169 -17.66 13.13 11.82
CA HIS A 169 -17.99 14.01 12.94
C HIS A 169 -18.14 13.20 14.24
N SER A 170 -18.94 12.13 14.24
CA SER A 170 -19.12 11.30 15.45
C SER A 170 -17.82 10.65 15.91
N TYR A 171 -16.99 10.15 14.98
CA TYR A 171 -15.70 9.58 15.32
C TYR A 171 -14.76 10.65 15.85
N HIS A 172 -14.68 11.83 15.21
CA HIS A 172 -13.89 12.95 15.71
C HIS A 172 -14.33 13.39 17.12
N ASP A 173 -15.63 13.57 17.34
CA ASP A 173 -16.23 14.00 18.62
C ASP A 173 -16.05 12.95 19.72
N SER A 174 -15.93 11.67 19.35
CA SER A 174 -15.60 10.60 20.29
C SER A 174 -14.21 10.78 20.90
N LYS A 175 -13.32 11.56 20.26
CA LYS A 175 -11.92 11.78 20.68
C LYS A 175 -11.17 10.44 20.80
N PRO A 176 -10.97 9.72 19.68
CA PRO A 176 -10.25 8.46 19.71
C PRO A 176 -8.80 8.73 20.07
N HIS A 177 -8.23 7.89 20.92
CA HIS A 177 -6.80 7.94 21.15
C HIS A 177 -6.08 7.53 19.86
N SER A 178 -5.16 8.36 19.40
CA SER A 178 -4.34 8.09 18.22
C SER A 178 -2.86 8.25 18.53
N GLN A 179 -2.04 7.45 17.85
CA GLN A 179 -0.60 7.44 18.02
C GLN A 179 0.08 7.51 16.64
N ILE A 180 1.23 8.18 16.59
CA ILE A 180 2.18 8.13 15.48
C ILE A 180 3.37 7.31 15.95
N LEU A 181 3.64 6.24 15.21
CA LEU A 181 4.68 5.26 15.52
C LEU A 181 5.75 5.27 14.45
N GLU A 182 7.00 5.17 14.88
CA GLU A 182 8.16 4.90 14.05
C GLU A 182 8.59 3.45 14.23
N ILE A 183 8.80 2.74 13.14
CA ILE A 183 9.07 1.29 13.11
C ILE A 183 10.40 1.06 12.38
N PRO A 184 11.46 0.61 13.08
CA PRO A 184 12.75 0.31 12.46
C PRO A 184 12.65 -0.81 11.41
N ILE A 185 13.08 -0.55 10.17
CA ILE A 185 13.07 -1.56 9.10
C ILE A 185 14.09 -2.69 9.36
N SER A 186 15.18 -2.37 10.07
CA SER A 186 16.16 -3.34 10.57
C SER A 186 15.59 -4.33 11.60
N GLY A 187 14.38 -4.09 12.08
CA GLY A 187 13.80 -4.75 13.24
C GLY A 187 14.19 -4.06 14.55
N GLY A 188 13.42 -4.33 15.59
CA GLY A 188 13.53 -3.69 16.90
C GLY A 188 12.17 -3.30 17.45
N GLN A 189 12.19 -2.55 18.55
CA GLN A 189 10.99 -1.98 19.13
C GLN A 189 10.60 -0.69 18.40
N GLU A 190 9.31 -0.49 18.17
CA GLU A 190 8.74 0.76 17.68
C GLU A 190 8.92 1.89 18.68
N ARG A 191 8.97 3.12 18.17
CA ARG A 191 9.04 4.35 18.97
C ARG A 191 7.75 5.15 18.81
N LEU A 192 7.15 5.55 19.92
CA LEU A 192 6.07 6.53 19.92
C LEU A 192 6.64 7.92 19.62
N LEU A 193 6.22 8.53 18.52
CA LEU A 193 6.61 9.89 18.14
C LEU A 193 5.65 10.93 18.69
N PHE A 194 4.35 10.63 18.69
CA PHE A 194 3.30 11.55 19.12
C PHE A 194 2.01 10.79 19.46
N GLU A 195 1.20 11.32 20.37
CA GLU A 195 -0.15 10.83 20.63
C GLU A 195 -1.10 11.98 21.00
N ASP A 196 -2.38 11.83 20.68
CA ASP A 196 -3.44 12.80 21.02
C ASP A 196 -4.81 12.10 21.14
N GLN A 197 -5.76 12.75 21.81
CA GLN A 197 -7.17 12.36 21.90
C GLN A 197 -7.97 12.98 20.75
N ARG A 198 -7.46 12.79 19.55
CA ARG A 198 -8.05 13.22 18.29
C ARG A 198 -7.74 12.17 17.24
N TRP A 199 -8.60 12.08 16.24
CA TRP A 199 -8.31 11.23 15.11
C TRP A 199 -7.11 11.79 14.33
N ILE A 200 -6.00 11.03 14.33
CA ILE A 200 -4.83 11.29 13.50
C ILE A 200 -4.84 10.29 12.35
N SER A 201 -4.57 10.76 11.13
CA SER A 201 -4.49 9.89 9.97
C SER A 201 -3.51 10.45 8.94
N HIS A 202 -3.10 9.60 7.98
CA HIS A 202 -2.34 10.04 6.80
C HIS A 202 -1.02 10.76 7.14
N VAL A 203 -0.14 10.05 7.86
CA VAL A 203 1.22 10.51 8.09
C VAL A 203 1.97 10.57 6.75
N ASN A 204 2.72 11.65 6.54
CA ASN A 204 3.56 11.84 5.35
C ASN A 204 4.97 12.18 5.78
N THR A 205 5.93 11.32 5.47
CA THR A 205 7.35 11.57 5.72
C THR A 205 7.91 12.49 4.65
N SER A 206 8.89 13.32 5.01
CA SER A 206 9.57 14.15 4.02
C SER A 206 10.39 13.26 3.08
N PRO A 207 10.32 13.47 1.75
CA PRO A 207 11.10 12.68 0.80
C PRO A 207 12.60 13.05 0.80
N THR A 208 13.00 14.12 1.49
CA THR A 208 14.38 14.63 1.48
C THR A 208 14.97 14.85 2.87
N GLN A 209 14.18 14.81 3.94
CA GLN A 209 14.62 15.04 5.32
C GLN A 209 14.12 13.89 6.20
N ALA A 210 15.02 12.98 6.58
CA ALA A 210 14.64 11.72 7.22
C ALA A 210 13.97 11.87 8.59
N ASP A 211 14.17 13.00 9.26
CA ASP A 211 13.66 13.33 10.59
C ASP A 211 12.34 14.14 10.59
N LEU A 212 11.79 14.43 9.41
CA LEU A 212 10.56 15.23 9.27
C LEU A 212 9.39 14.41 8.75
N LEU A 213 8.22 14.65 9.35
CA LEU A 213 6.92 14.18 8.87
C LEU A 213 5.82 15.21 9.13
N THR A 214 4.70 15.08 8.44
CA THR A 214 3.45 15.83 8.67
C THR A 214 2.29 14.85 8.94
N TYR A 215 1.25 15.31 9.66
CA TYR A 215 0.06 14.53 10.01
C TYR A 215 -1.13 15.45 10.36
#